data_AF-A0A6G3TMP8-F1
#
_entry.id   AF-A0A6G3TMP8-F1
#
_cell.length_a   1.000
_cell.length_b   1.000
_cell.length_c   1.000
_cell.angle_alpha   90.00
_cell.angle_beta   90.00
_cell.angle_gamma   90.00
#
_symmetry.space_group_name_H-M   'P 1'
#
loop_
_entity.id
_entity.type
_entity.pdbx_description
1 polymer ?
#
loop_
_entity_poly.entity_id
_entity_poly.type
_entity_poly.pdbx_seq_one_letter_code
_entity_poly.pdbx_strand_id
1 'polypeptide(L)'
;MAEDRVFAAEPDSVVRGGDVTDRISQILERLSHGYADETSWDAGNPPWGIGQLGTVFAKQYVQPHSELRDAVSALAAAMMGAATKTLTSGLSFSGAQDHAVHEIESRGRR
;
A
#
# COMPACT_ATOMS: atom_id res chain seq x y z
N MET A 1 -16.40 8.41 -34.50
CA MET A 1 -16.45 7.10 -33.81
C MET A 1 -15.13 6.98 -33.08
N ALA A 2 -15.10 7.25 -31.77
CA ALA A 2 -13.88 7.12 -30.99
C ALA A 2 -13.57 5.63 -30.89
N GLU A 3 -12.41 5.22 -31.40
CA GLU A 3 -11.87 3.89 -31.13
C GLU A 3 -11.71 3.77 -29.62
N ASP A 4 -12.64 3.04 -29.00
CA ASP A 4 -12.49 2.54 -27.64
C ASP A 4 -11.17 1.76 -27.62
N ARG A 5 -10.12 2.42 -27.15
CA ARG A 5 -8.91 1.76 -26.69
C ARG A 5 -9.30 1.00 -25.44
N VAL A 6 -9.97 -0.14 -25.64
CA VAL A 6 -10.11 -1.16 -24.62
C VAL A 6 -8.69 -1.40 -24.14
N PHE A 7 -8.42 -0.96 -22.92
CA PHE A 7 -7.17 -1.24 -22.24
C PHE A 7 -7.15 -2.75 -22.01
N ALA A 8 -6.71 -3.49 -23.02
CA ALA A 8 -6.46 -4.92 -22.93
C ALA A 8 -5.15 -5.06 -22.16
N ALA A 9 -5.24 -4.89 -20.84
CA ALA A 9 -4.11 -5.20 -19.98
C ALA A 9 -3.76 -6.68 -20.20
N GLU A 10 -2.54 -6.97 -20.62
CA GLU A 10 -2.07 -8.36 -20.67
C GLU A 10 -2.15 -8.93 -19.23
N PRO A 11 -2.79 -10.09 -19.01
CA PRO A 11 -2.99 -10.66 -17.68
C PRO A 11 -1.67 -10.77 -16.91
N ASP A 12 -0.63 -11.24 -17.58
CA ASP A 12 0.72 -11.37 -17.05
C ASP A 12 1.29 -10.03 -16.57
N SER A 13 0.94 -8.93 -17.23
CA SER A 13 1.37 -7.59 -16.86
C SER A 13 0.60 -7.08 -15.64
N VAL A 14 -0.67 -7.46 -15.47
CA VAL A 14 -1.45 -7.13 -14.27
C VAL A 14 -0.98 -7.94 -13.07
N VAL A 15 -0.70 -9.24 -13.24
CA VAL A 15 -0.18 -10.11 -12.18
C VAL A 15 1.22 -9.66 -11.77
N ARG A 16 2.13 -9.40 -12.72
CA ARG A 16 3.45 -8.83 -12.42
C ARG A 16 3.35 -7.46 -11.75
N GLY A 17 2.40 -6.63 -12.17
CA GLY A 17 2.09 -5.36 -11.50
C GLY A 17 1.64 -5.56 -10.06
N GLY A 18 0.80 -6.56 -9.80
CA GLY A 18 0.38 -7.00 -8.47
C GLY A 18 1.56 -7.40 -7.59
N ASP A 19 2.44 -8.29 -8.08
CA ASP A 19 3.64 -8.76 -7.36
C ASP A 19 4.60 -7.63 -7.00
N VAL A 20 4.83 -6.69 -7.94
CA VAL A 20 5.67 -5.52 -7.69
C VAL A 20 5.03 -4.62 -6.64
N THR A 21 3.72 -4.40 -6.71
CA THR A 21 3.00 -3.56 -5.74
C THR A 21 2.98 -4.21 -4.35
N ASP A 22 2.89 -5.54 -4.27
CA ASP A 22 2.98 -6.29 -3.01
C ASP A 22 4.37 -6.15 -2.36
N ARG A 23 5.45 -6.34 -3.14
CA ARG A 23 6.83 -6.13 -2.65
C ARG A 23 7.06 -4.71 -2.14
N ILE A 24 6.58 -3.70 -2.87
CA ILE A 24 6.68 -2.29 -2.46
C ILE A 24 5.90 -2.06 -1.15
N SER A 25 4.73 -2.68 -1.01
CA SER A 25 3.91 -2.56 0.18
C SER A 25 4.57 -3.17 1.41
N GLN A 26 5.18 -4.35 1.28
CA GLN A 26 5.94 -4.98 2.36
C GLN A 26 7.15 -4.13 2.80
N ILE A 27 7.83 -3.48 1.85
CA ILE A 27 8.94 -2.56 2.16
C ILE A 27 8.42 -1.34 2.91
N LEU A 28 7.32 -0.73 2.44
CA LEU A 28 6.71 0.43 3.07
C LEU A 28 6.19 0.13 4.47
N GLU A 29 5.57 -1.03 4.67
CA GLU A 29 5.13 -1.49 5.99
C GLU A 29 6.33 -1.63 6.95
N ARG A 30 7.43 -2.23 6.48
CA ARG A 30 8.65 -2.37 7.30
C ARG A 30 9.26 -1.02 7.65
N LEU A 31 9.30 -0.09 6.70
CA LEU A 31 9.81 1.27 6.91
C LEU A 31 8.89 2.08 7.84
N SER A 32 7.56 1.93 7.73
CA SER A 32 6.63 2.64 8.62
C SER A 32 6.73 2.13 10.05
N HIS A 33 6.84 0.81 10.25
CA HIS A 33 7.04 0.23 11.57
C HIS A 33 8.39 0.67 12.15
N GLY A 34 9.47 0.61 11.37
CA GLY A 34 10.79 1.09 11.82
C GLY A 34 10.76 2.56 12.24
N TYR A 35 10.13 3.42 11.44
CA TYR A 35 9.97 4.84 11.80
C TYR A 35 9.10 5.01 13.07
N ALA A 36 8.01 4.27 13.20
CA ALA A 36 7.15 4.33 14.38
C ALA A 36 7.88 3.88 15.65
N ASP A 37 8.69 2.83 15.57
CA ASP A 37 9.49 2.31 16.69
C ASP A 37 10.58 3.32 17.08
N GLU A 38 11.35 3.83 16.11
CA GLU A 38 12.43 4.81 16.35
C GLU A 38 11.91 6.15 16.89
N THR A 39 10.68 6.52 16.55
CA THR A 39 10.05 7.78 17.00
C THR A 39 9.08 7.59 18.16
N SER A 40 8.90 6.35 18.63
CA SER A 40 8.11 6.07 19.83
C SER A 40 8.84 6.58 21.08
N TRP A 41 8.09 7.15 22.01
CA TRP A 41 8.63 7.63 23.28
C TRP A 41 7.60 7.45 24.38
N ASP A 42 8.07 7.25 25.62
CA ASP A 42 7.23 7.13 26.80
C ASP A 42 6.93 8.53 27.38
N ALA A 43 5.65 8.88 27.48
CA ALA A 43 5.22 10.14 28.06
C ALA A 43 5.45 10.24 29.57
N GLY A 44 5.53 9.10 30.27
CA GLY A 44 5.90 9.04 31.69
C GLY A 44 7.40 9.21 31.94
N ASN A 45 8.23 8.98 30.91
CA ASN A 45 9.68 9.09 31.00
C ASN A 45 10.29 9.65 29.69
N PRO A 46 10.03 10.92 29.36
CA PRO A 46 10.45 11.50 28.11
C PRO A 46 11.99 11.60 28.02
N PRO A 47 12.61 11.21 26.89
CA PRO A 47 14.07 11.19 26.75
C PRO A 47 14.71 12.59 26.75
N TRP A 48 13.92 13.64 26.50
CA TRP A 48 14.33 15.05 26.59
C TRP A 48 14.20 15.64 28.00
N GLY A 49 13.86 14.83 28.99
CA GLY A 49 13.79 15.23 30.40
C GLY A 49 12.53 16.01 30.78
N ILE A 50 12.45 16.35 32.07
CA ILE A 50 11.27 16.94 32.72
C ILE A 50 11.52 18.43 32.99
N GLY A 51 10.47 19.25 32.98
CA GLY A 51 10.53 20.69 33.28
C GLY A 51 10.45 21.59 32.05
N GLN A 52 10.66 22.89 32.22
CA GLN A 52 10.38 23.92 31.21
C GLN A 52 11.08 23.67 29.87
N LEU A 53 12.32 23.19 29.90
CA LEU A 53 13.11 22.89 28.70
C LEU A 53 12.52 21.69 27.93
N GLY A 54 12.11 20.64 28.64
CA GLY A 54 11.41 19.50 28.08
C GLY A 54 10.03 19.86 27.52
N THR A 55 9.30 20.79 28.17
CA THR A 55 8.01 21.29 27.66
C THR A 55 8.17 22.07 26.36
N VAL A 56 9.21 22.91 26.23
CA VAL A 56 9.51 23.66 25.00
C VAL A 56 9.90 22.70 23.88
N PHE A 57 10.79 21.74 24.17
CA PHE A 57 11.17 20.71 23.21
C PHE A 57 9.95 19.91 22.72
N ALA A 58 9.09 19.47 23.64
CA ALA A 58 7.87 18.75 23.29
C ALA A 58 6.97 19.57 22.36
N LYS A 59 6.72 20.85 22.68
CA LYS A 59 5.91 21.72 21.81
C LYS A 59 6.49 21.91 20.42
N GLN A 60 7.81 22.07 20.29
CA GLN A 60 8.44 22.33 19.00
C GLN A 60 8.58 21.08 18.13
N TYR A 61 8.88 19.94 18.74
CA TYR A 61 9.34 18.78 17.98
C TYR A 61 8.41 17.57 18.06
N VAL A 62 7.72 17.34 19.18
CA VAL A 62 6.90 16.12 19.35
C VAL A 62 5.65 16.15 18.48
N GLN A 63 4.92 17.27 18.45
CA GLN A 63 3.69 17.37 17.67
C GLN A 63 3.95 17.18 16.15
N PRO A 64 4.89 17.89 15.51
CA PRO A 64 5.23 17.62 14.11
C PRO A 64 5.69 16.19 13.85
N HIS A 65 6.45 15.58 14.76
CA HIS A 65 6.88 14.18 14.61
C HIS A 65 5.69 13.21 14.67
N SER A 66 4.72 13.46 15.56
CA SER A 66 3.51 12.64 15.64
C SER A 66 2.66 12.72 14.36
N GLU A 67 2.50 13.92 13.80
CA GLU A 67 1.79 14.12 12.53
C GLU A 67 2.51 13.41 11.37
N LEU A 68 3.85 13.48 11.33
CA LEU A 68 4.63 12.79 10.30
C LEU A 68 4.53 11.26 10.43
N ARG A 69 4.58 10.73 11.65
CA ARG A 69 4.41 9.30 11.94
C ARG A 69 3.04 8.79 11.47
N ASP A 70 2.00 9.54 11.79
CA ASP A 70 0.63 9.19 11.41
C ASP A 70 0.47 9.27 9.88
N ALA A 71 1.08 10.26 9.22
CA ALA A 71 1.10 10.38 7.76
C ALA A 71 1.86 9.22 7.07
N VAL A 72 3.01 8.81 7.60
CA VAL A 72 3.78 7.66 7.09
C VAL A 72 2.98 6.37 7.24
N SER A 73 2.29 6.19 8.38
CA SER A 73 1.42 5.04 8.61
C SER A 73 0.24 5.02 7.64
N ALA A 74 -0.40 6.18 7.39
CA ALA A 74 -1.49 6.30 6.42
C ALA A 74 -1.03 6.01 4.98
N LEU A 75 0.18 6.46 4.60
CA LEU A 75 0.78 6.17 3.30
C LEU A 75 1.02 4.67 3.12
N ALA A 76 1.60 4.00 4.13
CA ALA A 76 1.82 2.56 4.10
C ALA A 76 0.49 1.80 3.93
N ALA A 77 -0.55 2.18 4.69
CA ALA A 77 -1.89 1.59 4.58
C ALA A 77 -2.52 1.80 3.19
N ALA A 78 -2.39 3.00 2.61
CA ALA A 78 -2.90 3.29 1.28
C ALA A 78 -2.21 2.44 0.20
N MET A 79 -0.89 2.25 0.32
CA MET A 79 -0.10 1.46 -0.62
C MET A 79 -0.43 -0.04 -0.52
N MET A 80 -0.57 -0.59 0.69
CA MET A 80 -1.08 -1.95 0.89
C MET A 80 -2.48 -2.14 0.29
N GLY A 81 -3.37 -1.15 0.46
CA GLY A 81 -4.70 -1.16 -0.14
C GLY A 81 -4.67 -1.15 -1.67
N ALA A 82 -3.76 -0.36 -2.27
CA ALA A 82 -3.55 -0.34 -3.70
C ALA A 82 -3.01 -1.68 -4.22
N ALA A 83 -2.02 -2.27 -3.55
CA ALA A 83 -1.47 -3.58 -3.90
C ALA A 83 -2.55 -4.67 -3.90
N THR A 84 -3.34 -4.72 -2.83
CA THR A 84 -4.43 -5.69 -2.68
C THR A 84 -5.45 -5.56 -3.82
N LYS A 85 -5.83 -4.32 -4.18
CA LYS A 85 -6.74 -4.06 -5.29
C LYS A 85 -6.15 -4.45 -6.64
N THR A 86 -4.88 -4.15 -6.88
CA THR A 86 -4.18 -4.52 -8.12
C THR A 86 -4.09 -6.04 -8.26
N LEU A 87 -3.70 -6.75 -7.19
CA LEU A 87 -3.66 -8.21 -7.18
C LEU A 87 -5.04 -8.82 -7.42
N THR A 88 -6.06 -8.34 -6.70
CA THR A 88 -7.45 -8.82 -6.86
C THR A 88 -7.97 -8.58 -8.28
N SER A 89 -7.63 -7.43 -8.87
CA SER A 89 -7.97 -7.12 -10.26
C SER A 89 -7.26 -8.07 -11.23
N GLY A 90 -5.98 -8.38 -11.00
CA GLY A 90 -5.23 -9.37 -11.79
C GLY A 90 -5.82 -10.77 -11.72
N LEU A 91 -6.15 -11.26 -10.52
CA LEU A 91 -6.79 -12.56 -10.33
C LEU A 91 -8.17 -12.63 -10.99
N SER A 92 -8.99 -11.58 -10.81
CA SER A 92 -10.33 -11.51 -11.42
C SER A 92 -10.26 -11.49 -12.94
N PHE A 93 -9.28 -10.76 -13.50
CA PHE A 93 -9.06 -10.70 -14.94
C PHE A 93 -8.59 -12.04 -15.52
N SER A 94 -7.67 -12.74 -14.84
CA SER A 94 -7.23 -14.09 -15.22
C SER A 94 -8.42 -15.06 -15.24
N GLY A 95 -9.24 -15.07 -14.18
CA GLY A 95 -10.42 -15.94 -14.13
C GLY A 95 -11.46 -15.61 -15.20
N ALA A 96 -11.63 -14.33 -15.54
CA ALA A 96 -12.49 -13.91 -16.63
C ALA A 96 -11.98 -14.38 -17.99
N GLN A 97 -10.66 -14.37 -18.22
CA GLN A 97 -10.07 -14.91 -19.45
C GLN A 97 -10.23 -16.44 -19.55
N ASP A 98 -9.93 -17.17 -18.48
CA ASP A 98 -10.06 -18.64 -18.47
C ASP A 98 -11.51 -19.05 -18.79
N HIS A 99 -12.48 -18.34 -18.22
CA HIS A 99 -13.89 -18.57 -18.51
C HIS A 99 -14.23 -18.26 -19.98
N ALA A 100 -13.75 -17.14 -20.52
CA ALA A 100 -13.98 -16.77 -21.92
C ALA A 100 -13.38 -17.80 -22.90
N VAL A 101 -12.16 -18.27 -22.64
CA VAL A 101 -11.50 -19.32 -23.45
C VAL A 101 -12.31 -20.61 -23.40
N HIS A 102 -12.74 -21.04 -22.20
CA HIS A 102 -13.56 -22.23 -22.04
C HIS A 102 -14.92 -22.14 -22.78
N GLU A 103 -15.55 -20.96 -22.76
CA GLU A 103 -16.80 -20.73 -23.48
C GLU A 103 -16.60 -20.78 -25.02
N ILE A 104 -15.49 -20.23 -25.52
CA ILE A 104 -15.13 -20.28 -26.94
C ILE A 104 -14.87 -21.72 -27.37
N GLU A 105 -14.09 -22.49 -26.60
CA GLU A 105 -13.78 -23.89 -26.92
C GLU A 105 -15.03 -24.80 -26.86
N SER A 106 -15.92 -24.57 -25.89
CA SER A 106 -17.15 -25.35 -25.75
C SER A 106 -18.19 -25.03 -26.84
N ARG A 107 -18.22 -23.79 -27.35
CA ARG A 107 -19.06 -23.40 -28.50
C ARG A 107 -18.46 -23.82 -29.84
N GLY A 108 -17.14 -23.81 -30.00
CA GLY A 108 -16.46 -24.23 -31.23
C GLY A 108 -16.44 -25.74 -31.48
N ARG A 109 -16.79 -26.56 -30.49
CA ARG A 109 -16.94 -28.03 -30.63
C ARG A 109 -18.36 -28.49 -30.97
N ARG A 110 -19.31 -27.57 -31.23
CA ARG A 110 -20.66 -27.90 -31.71
C ARG A 110 -20.79 -27.65 -33.21
#